data_AF-A0A392RYW1-F1
#
_entry.id   AF-A0A392RYW1-F1
#
_cell.length_a   1.000
_cell.length_b   1.000
_cell.length_c   1.000
_cell.angle_alpha   90.00
_cell.angle_beta   90.00
_cell.angle_gamma   90.00
#
_symmetry.space_group_name_H-M   'P 1'
#
loop_
_entity.id
_entity.type
_entity.pdbx_description
1 polymer ?
#
loop_
_entity_poly.entity_id
_entity_poly.type
_entity_poly.pdbx_seq_one_letter_code
_entity_poly.pdbx_strand_id
1 'polypeptide(L)' 'MEKLVSINEGKEVDFKTDENGVIRCRGRVCVPDVPELKKMILEEGHRSGLSIHPGVTKMYQDLKKLFWWS' A
#
# COMPACT_ATOMS: atom_id res chain seq x y z
N MET A 1 -9.10 -25.31 1.88
CA MET A 1 -9.30 -24.70 0.55
C MET A 1 -8.73 -23.29 0.66
N GLU A 2 -7.79 -22.80 -0.13
CA GLU A 2 -7.19 -23.30 -1.37
C GLU A 2 -5.69 -23.03 -1.35
N LYS A 3 -4.95 -23.99 -1.91
CA LYS A 3 -3.50 -23.94 -2.13
C LYS A 3 -3.30 -23.17 -3.43
N LEU A 4 -2.53 -22.08 -3.41
CA LEU A 4 -2.07 -21.44 -4.64
C LEU A 4 -0.55 -21.32 -4.60
N VAL A 5 0.09 -22.34 -5.16
CA VAL A 5 1.50 -22.35 -5.52
C VAL A 5 1.58 -21.89 -6.97
N SER A 6 2.45 -20.92 -7.26
CA SER A 6 3.28 -20.90 -8.47
C SER A 6 4.46 -19.97 -8.25
N ILE A 7 5.58 -20.58 -7.85
CA ILE A 7 6.91 -19.98 -7.78
C ILE A 7 7.45 -19.94 -9.22
N ASN A 8 7.75 -18.75 -9.72
CA ASN A 8 8.62 -18.55 -10.90
C ASN A 8 9.67 -17.48 -10.54
N GLU A 9 10.93 -17.79 -10.81
CA GLU A 9 12.12 -17.07 -10.37
C GLU A 9 12.14 -15.59 -10.74
N GLY A 10 12.33 -14.72 -9.73
CA GLY A 10 12.67 -13.31 -9.91
C GLY A 10 12.08 -12.36 -8.87
N LYS A 11 12.44 -12.54 -7.59
CA LYS A 11 11.92 -11.81 -6.40
C LYS A 11 10.44 -12.11 -6.13
N GLU A 12 10.18 -13.26 -5.52
CA GLU A 12 8.89 -13.65 -4.94
C GLU A 12 8.29 -12.46 -4.15
N VAL A 13 7.28 -11.83 -4.74
CA VAL A 13 6.45 -10.84 -4.05
C VAL A 13 5.31 -11.64 -3.46
N ASP A 14 5.44 -11.95 -2.17
CA ASP A 14 4.40 -12.63 -1.41
C ASP A 14 3.19 -11.70 -1.28
N PHE A 15 2.12 -12.05 -2.03
CA PHE A 15 0.81 -11.43 -1.93
C PHE A 15 -0.04 -12.23 -0.97
N LYS A 16 -0.59 -11.56 0.04
CA LYS A 16 -1.47 -12.15 1.04
C LYS A 16 -2.78 -11.40 1.10
N THR A 17 -3.88 -12.12 1.17
CA THR A 17 -5.20 -11.55 1.42
C THR A 17 -5.56 -11.80 2.88
N ASP A 18 -5.96 -10.77 3.61
CA ASP A 18 -6.45 -10.92 4.99
C ASP A 18 -7.95 -11.24 5.05
N GLU A 19 -8.46 -11.45 6.25
CA GLU A 19 -9.88 -11.79 6.50
C GLU A 19 -10.86 -10.71 6.03
N ASN A 20 -10.39 -9.48 5.83
CA ASN A 20 -11.18 -8.35 5.32
C ASN A 20 -11.09 -8.22 3.80
N GLY A 21 -10.42 -9.15 3.11
CA GLY A 21 -10.20 -9.11 1.67
C GLY A 21 -9.12 -8.10 1.25
N VAL A 22 -8.32 -7.57 2.17
CA VAL A 22 -7.24 -6.62 1.83
C VAL A 22 -6.02 -7.37 1.34
N ILE A 23 -5.57 -7.04 0.13
CA ILE A 23 -4.36 -7.58 -0.45
C ILE A 23 -3.14 -6.82 0.10
N ARG A 24 -2.15 -7.56 0.58
CA ARG A 24 -0.87 -7.05 1.08
C ARG A 24 0.29 -7.65 0.34
N CYS A 25 1.22 -6.80 -0.10
CA CYS A 25 2.46 -7.17 -0.75
C CYS A 25 3.63 -6.75 0.14
N ARG A 26 4.44 -7.72 0.59
CA ARG A 26 5.55 -7.48 1.54
C ARG A 26 5.12 -6.69 2.79
N GLY A 27 3.97 -7.06 3.35
CA GLY A 27 3.38 -6.40 4.52
C GLY A 27 2.68 -5.06 4.26
N ARG A 28 2.77 -4.52 3.04
CA ARG A 28 2.15 -3.25 2.64
C ARG A 28 0.81 -3.45 1.97
N VAL A 29 -0.16 -2.59 2.24
CA VAL A 29 -1.48 -2.63 1.60
C VAL A 29 -1.35 -2.30 0.11
N CYS A 30 -1.82 -3.18 -0.75
CA CYS A 30 -1.86 -2.93 -2.19
C CYS A 30 -2.91 -1.88 -2.51
N VAL A 31 -2.49 -0.81 -3.17
CA VAL A 31 -3.40 0.22 -3.68
C VAL A 31 -3.63 -0.05 -5.17
N PRO A 32 -4.87 -0.30 -5.60
CA PRO A 32 -5.22 -0.41 -7.02
C PRO A 32 -4.74 0.80 -7.83
N ASP A 33 -4.46 0.60 -9.12
CA ASP A 33 -4.11 1.69 -10.04
C ASP A 33 -5.36 2.50 -10.46
N VAL A 34 -5.96 3.16 -9.47
CA VAL A 34 -7.12 4.04 -9.61
C VAL A 34 -6.69 5.43 -9.16
N PRO A 35 -6.52 6.39 -10.09
CA PRO A 35 -6.00 7.73 -9.78
C PRO A 35 -6.75 8.44 -8.66
N GLU A 36 -8.08 8.32 -8.63
CA GLU A 36 -8.96 8.93 -7.63
C GLU A 36 -8.70 8.36 -6.24
N LEU A 37 -8.49 7.05 -6.13
CA LEU A 37 -8.15 6.39 -4.88
C LEU A 37 -6.78 6.83 -4.37
N LYS A 38 -5.78 6.88 -5.27
CA LYS A 38 -4.44 7.36 -4.92
C LYS A 38 -4.48 8.80 -4.42
N LYS A 39 -5.29 9.66 -5.06
CA LYS A 39 -5.51 11.05 -4.65
C LYS A 39 -6.18 11.13 -3.27
N MET A 40 -7.24 10.37 -3.02
CA MET A 40 -7.92 10.37 -1.71
C MET A 40 -6.99 9.98 -0.57
N ILE A 41 -6.13 8.97 -0.75
CA ILE A 41 -5.15 8.54 0.26
C ILE A 41 -4.13 9.66 0.56
N LEU A 42 -3.64 10.35 -0.47
CA LEU A 42 -2.69 11.45 -0.33
C LEU A 42 -3.33 12.67 0.37
N GLU A 43 -4.56 13.02 0.00
CA GLU A 43 -5.31 14.11 0.63
C GLU A 43 -5.59 13.82 2.10
N GLU A 44 -5.97 12.58 2.43
CA GLU A 44 -6.19 12.19 3.83
C GLU A 44 -4.90 12.23 4.64
N GLY A 45 -3.79 11.73 4.08
CA GLY A 45 -2.48 11.84 4.71
C GLY A 45 -2.04 13.28 4.97
N HIS A 46 -2.37 14.20 4.06
CA HIS A 46 -2.03 15.62 4.20
C HIS A 46 -2.89 16.33 5.25
N ARG A 47 -4.18 15.97 5.34
CA ARG A 47 -5.13 16.55 6.30
C ARG A 47 -5.04 15.96 7.69
N SER A 48 -4.41 14.79 7.85
CA SER A 48 -4.26 14.15 9.16
C SER A 48 -3.54 15.07 10.15
N GLY A 49 -4.14 15.28 11.32
CA GLY A 49 -3.57 16.09 12.42
C GLY A 49 -2.28 15.51 13.01
N LEU A 50 -1.84 14.34 12.55
CA LEU A 50 -0.53 13.74 12.82
C LEU A 50 0.60 14.38 12.00
N SER A 51 0.25 15.26 11.05
CA SER A 51 1.18 16.08 10.28
C SER A 51 1.72 17.22 11.13
N ILE A 52 2.78 16.97 11.90
CA ILE A 52 3.62 18.05 12.48
C ILE A 52 4.46 18.64 11.34
N HIS A 53 3.77 19.29 10.40
CA HIS A 53 4.23 19.74 9.07
C HIS A 53 5.57 19.18 8.58
N PRO A 54 5.70 17.85 8.38
CA PRO A 54 6.67 17.32 7.46
C PRO A 54 6.26 17.76 6.04
N GLY A 55 7.19 18.29 5.25
CA GLY A 55 6.88 18.61 3.85
C GLY A 55 6.30 17.41 3.09
N VAL A 56 5.58 17.68 1.98
CA VAL A 56 4.90 16.68 1.14
C VAL A 56 5.74 15.44 0.83
N THR A 57 7.06 15.62 0.67
CA THR A 57 8.03 14.54 0.45
C THR A 57 8.07 13.52 1.59
N LYS A 58 8.11 13.99 2.84
CA LYS A 58 8.21 13.09 4.00
C LYS A 58 6.89 12.36 4.26
N MET A 59 5.76 13.03 4.09
CA MET A 59 4.44 12.39 4.09
C MET A 59 4.36 11.26 3.06
N TYR A 60 4.78 11.52 1.82
CA TYR A 60 4.78 10.50 0.77
C TYR A 60 5.70 9.32 1.10
N GLN A 61 6.89 9.58 1.66
CA GLN A 61 7.80 8.53 2.12
C GLN A 61 7.18 7.66 3.22
N ASP A 62 6.47 8.26 4.17
CA ASP A 62 5.79 7.54 5.24
C ASP A 62 4.63 6.71 4.71
N LEU A 63 3.81 7.26 3.80
CA LEU A 63 2.76 6.50 3.12
C LEU A 63 3.33 5.33 2.30
N LYS A 64 4.48 5.50 1.64
CA LYS A 64 5.16 4.42 0.88
C LYS A 64 5.62 3.24 1.75
N LYS A 65 5.77 3.43 3.07
CA LYS A 65 6.07 2.34 4.02
C LYS A 65 4.85 1.49 4.31
N LEU A 66 3.65 2.07 4.19
CA LEU A 66 2.37 1.41 4.49
C LEU A 66 1.70 0.86 3.23
N PHE A 67 1.84 1.57 2.11
CA PHE A 67 1.16 1.28 0.86
C PHE A 67 2.12 0.78 -0.22
N TRP A 68 1.70 -0.25 -0.94
CA TRP A 68 2.30 -0.69 -2.18
C TRP A 68 1.52 -0.08 -3.34
N TRP A 69 2.14 0.88 -4.01
CA TRP A 69 1.62 1.48 -5.23
C TRP A 69 2.07 0.63 -6.42
N SER A 70 1.12 0.00 -7.12
CA SER A 70 1.36 -0.57 -8.46
C SER A 70 1.30 0.52 -9.52
#